data_AF-A0A3S9WDM8-F1
#
_entry.id   AF-A0A3S9WDM8-F1
#
_cell.length_a   1.000
_cell.length_b   1.000
_cell.length_c   1.000
_cell.angle_alpha   90.00
_cell.angle_beta   90.00
_cell.angle_gamma   90.00
#
_symmetry.space_group_name_H-M   'P 1'
#
loop_
_entity.id
_entity.type
_entity.pdbx_description
1 polymer ?
#
loop_
_entity_poly.entity_id
_entity_poly.type
_entity_poly.pdbx_seq_one_letter_code
_entity_poly.pdbx_strand_id
1 'polypeptide(L)'
;MEGASIRRVAARIGVNPASLYNHVPNRAAMVEDVRAIVSARIDFRPLRELPWEDGLEAWAWSYRAAFAQHPRAIPLLMTMSASAPVLLAGYEDFAVAAEAAGWATRDILPLLTLFESFILGSVLDMSGPSVVFDPTGQEEQFPRFSAAFDTVADEDPEDPVASRAFALGLRMLIASARPTS
;
A
#
# COMPACT_ATOMS: atom_id res chain seq x y z
N MET A 1 13.41 -19.49 18.98
CA MET A 1 14.09 -18.84 17.84
C MET A 1 13.71 -17.36 17.65
N GLU A 2 13.11 -16.68 18.63
CA GLU A 2 12.64 -15.28 18.47
C GLU A 2 13.72 -14.22 18.76
N GLY A 3 14.70 -14.56 19.60
CA GLY A 3 15.74 -13.61 20.03
C GLY A 3 16.65 -13.09 18.91
N ALA A 4 16.76 -13.84 17.80
CA ALA A 4 17.51 -13.40 16.63
C ALA A 4 16.76 -12.31 15.83
N SER A 5 15.43 -12.29 15.84
CA SER A 5 14.62 -11.33 15.09
C SER A 5 14.68 -9.92 15.69
N ILE A 6 14.51 -9.80 17.01
CA ILE A 6 14.55 -8.51 17.72
C ILE A 6 15.95 -7.92 17.66
N ARG A 7 16.99 -8.73 17.83
CA ARG A 7 18.39 -8.29 17.65
C ARG A 7 18.66 -7.76 16.24
N ARG A 8 18.11 -8.40 15.21
CA ARG A 8 18.29 -7.99 13.81
C ARG A 8 17.54 -6.69 13.49
N VAL A 9 16.39 -6.45 14.11
CA VAL A 9 15.65 -5.18 13.98
C VAL A 9 16.35 -4.05 14.74
N ALA A 10 16.79 -4.30 15.98
CA ALA A 10 17.55 -3.36 16.79
C ALA A 10 18.80 -2.84 16.06
N ALA A 11 19.56 -3.76 15.45
CA ALA A 11 20.75 -3.44 14.66
C ALA A 11 20.42 -2.57 13.43
N ARG A 12 19.24 -2.73 12.83
CA ARG A 12 18.85 -2.00 11.60
C ARG A 12 18.31 -0.60 11.88
N ILE A 13 17.81 -0.34 13.09
CA ILE A 13 17.33 0.98 13.52
C ILE A 13 18.29 1.67 14.50
N GLY A 14 19.49 1.12 14.70
CA GLY A 14 20.57 1.74 15.47
C GLY A 14 20.39 1.78 16.98
N VAL A 15 19.52 0.93 17.56
CA VAL A 15 19.23 0.92 19.01
C VAL A 15 19.70 -0.37 19.68
N ASN A 16 19.93 -0.33 20.99
CA ASN A 16 20.34 -1.50 21.77
C ASN A 16 19.17 -2.52 21.86
N PRO A 17 19.37 -3.81 21.51
CA PRO A 17 18.35 -4.84 21.64
C PRO A 17 17.72 -4.92 23.03
N ALA A 18 18.49 -4.70 24.11
CA ALA A 18 17.97 -4.72 25.49
C ALA A 18 16.94 -3.60 25.75
N SER A 19 17.07 -2.45 25.08
CA SER A 19 16.08 -1.37 25.15
C SER A 19 14.78 -1.75 24.45
N LEU A 20 14.84 -2.50 23.34
CA LEU A 20 13.67 -3.02 22.63
C LEU A 20 12.92 -4.08 23.44
N TYR A 21 13.62 -4.98 24.13
CA TYR A 21 13.00 -5.97 25.01
C TYR A 21 12.26 -5.33 26.21
N ASN A 22 12.70 -4.15 26.67
CA ASN A 22 12.03 -3.43 27.76
C ASN A 22 10.76 -2.71 27.32
N HIS A 23 10.59 -2.43 26.01
CA HIS A 23 9.43 -1.71 25.48
C HIS A 23 8.45 -2.61 24.72
N VAL A 24 8.89 -3.77 24.22
CA VAL A 24 8.08 -4.61 23.34
C VAL A 24 8.16 -6.09 23.77
N PRO A 25 7.04 -6.70 24.22
CA PRO A 25 7.06 -8.03 24.85
C PRO A 25 7.42 -9.18 23.90
N ASN A 26 7.20 -9.04 22.58
CA ASN A 26 7.56 -10.04 21.58
C ASN A 26 7.59 -9.45 20.15
N ARG A 27 7.97 -10.26 19.15
CA ARG A 27 8.02 -9.85 17.74
C ARG A 27 6.67 -9.36 17.20
N ALA A 28 5.55 -9.94 17.65
CA ALA A 28 4.22 -9.55 17.19
C ALA A 28 3.87 -8.12 17.65
N ALA A 29 4.16 -7.79 18.92
CA ALA A 29 3.97 -6.43 19.42
C ALA A 29 4.83 -5.40 18.67
N MET A 30 6.05 -5.76 18.27
CA MET A 30 6.92 -4.87 17.46
C MET A 30 6.35 -4.63 16.06
N VAL A 31 5.78 -5.66 15.45
CA VAL A 31 5.09 -5.54 14.15
C VAL A 31 3.89 -4.64 14.29
N GLU A 32 3.16 -4.74 15.40
CA GLU A 32 1.97 -3.91 15.64
C GLU A 32 2.32 -2.45 15.95
N ASP A 33 3.44 -2.18 16.62
CA ASP A 33 3.95 -0.82 16.81
C ASP A 33 4.33 -0.19 15.46
N VAL A 34 5.04 -0.94 14.61
CA VAL A 34 5.36 -0.49 13.24
C VAL A 34 4.07 -0.26 12.45
N ARG A 35 3.07 -1.14 12.58
CA ARG A 35 1.76 -0.96 11.95
C ARG A 35 1.11 0.33 12.41
N ALA A 36 1.07 0.58 13.71
CA ALA A 36 0.46 1.78 14.27
C ALA A 36 1.15 3.06 13.74
N ILE A 37 2.50 3.07 13.68
CA ILE A 37 3.27 4.21 13.17
C ILE A 37 2.97 4.47 11.69
N VAL A 38 2.94 3.43 10.85
CA VAL A 38 2.64 3.58 9.43
C VAL A 38 1.17 3.98 9.23
N SER A 39 0.26 3.32 9.95
CA SER A 39 -1.18 3.56 9.84
C SER A 39 -1.58 4.96 10.29
N ALA A 40 -0.89 5.53 11.28
CA ALA A 40 -1.13 6.91 11.73
C ALA A 40 -0.80 7.97 10.68
N ARG A 41 -0.10 7.60 9.60
CA ARG A 41 0.19 8.48 8.46
C ARG A 41 -0.82 8.35 7.32
N ILE A 42 -1.72 7.36 7.41
CA ILE A 42 -2.80 7.18 6.44
C ILE A 42 -3.91 8.14 6.80
N ASP A 43 -4.29 8.98 5.84
CA ASP A 43 -5.36 9.94 6.02
C ASP A 43 -6.71 9.33 5.61
N PHE A 44 -7.52 9.00 6.61
CA PHE A 44 -8.89 8.51 6.41
C PHE A 44 -9.93 9.64 6.39
N ARG A 45 -9.55 10.89 6.73
CA ARG A 45 -10.49 12.04 6.73
C ARG A 45 -11.22 12.25 5.41
N PRO A 46 -10.58 12.08 4.23
CA PRO A 46 -11.28 12.25 2.95
C PRO A 46 -12.50 11.33 2.76
N LEU A 47 -12.49 10.12 3.34
CA LEU A 47 -13.63 9.19 3.28
C LEU A 47 -14.86 9.74 4.01
N ARG A 48 -14.67 10.65 4.97
CA ARG A 48 -15.76 11.31 5.71
C ARG A 48 -16.14 12.67 5.12
N GLU A 49 -15.22 13.33 4.43
CA GLU A 49 -15.32 14.75 4.07
C GLU A 49 -15.63 14.98 2.58
N LEU A 50 -15.34 13.99 1.72
CA LEU A 50 -15.47 14.10 0.28
C LEU A 50 -16.55 13.14 -0.28
N PRO A 51 -17.03 13.38 -1.51
CA PRO A 51 -17.76 12.37 -2.26
C PRO A 51 -16.97 11.06 -2.33
N TRP A 52 -17.67 9.93 -2.35
CA TRP A 52 -17.09 8.58 -2.24
C TRP A 52 -15.87 8.35 -3.15
N GLU A 53 -15.98 8.67 -4.44
CA GLU A 53 -14.91 8.50 -5.41
C GLU A 53 -13.68 9.36 -5.11
N ASP A 54 -13.90 10.65 -4.80
CA ASP A 54 -12.83 11.59 -4.45
C ASP A 54 -12.16 11.20 -3.13
N GLY A 55 -12.97 10.71 -2.18
CA GLY A 55 -12.51 10.19 -0.88
C GLY A 55 -11.63 8.94 -1.05
N LEU A 56 -12.05 7.99 -1.88
CA LEU A 56 -11.25 6.80 -2.22
C LEU A 56 -9.93 7.18 -2.88
N GLU A 57 -9.94 8.13 -3.81
CA GLU A 57 -8.73 8.59 -4.48
C GLU A 57 -7.74 9.20 -3.48
N ALA A 58 -8.19 10.17 -2.68
CA ALA A 58 -7.35 10.83 -1.69
C ALA A 58 -6.81 9.86 -0.62
N TRP A 59 -7.68 8.96 -0.13
CA TRP A 59 -7.29 7.92 0.82
C TRP A 59 -6.23 6.97 0.23
N ALA A 60 -6.43 6.49 -1.00
CA ALA A 60 -5.50 5.55 -1.63
C ALA A 60 -4.11 6.17 -1.88
N TRP A 61 -4.06 7.44 -2.30
CA TRP A 61 -2.80 8.18 -2.43
C TRP A 61 -2.09 8.36 -1.09
N SER A 62 -2.83 8.76 -0.04
CA SER A 62 -2.28 8.88 1.31
C SER A 62 -1.75 7.55 1.84
N TYR A 63 -2.50 6.47 1.63
CA TYR A 63 -2.11 5.11 2.00
C TYR A 63 -0.82 4.70 1.27
N ARG A 64 -0.75 4.87 -0.05
CA ARG A 64 0.45 4.58 -0.84
C ARG A 64 1.66 5.35 -0.32
N ALA A 65 1.51 6.65 -0.07
CA ALA A 65 2.58 7.51 0.43
C ALA A 65 3.08 7.10 1.83
N ALA A 66 2.18 6.68 2.72
CA ALA A 66 2.53 6.19 4.07
C ALA A 66 3.45 4.97 4.00
N PHE A 67 3.22 4.08 3.03
CA PHE A 67 3.99 2.85 2.86
C PHE A 67 5.21 3.00 1.94
N ALA A 68 5.25 3.99 1.03
CA ALA A 68 6.36 4.24 0.11
C ALA A 68 7.70 4.47 0.83
N GLN A 69 7.68 5.00 2.06
CA GLN A 69 8.88 5.18 2.88
C GLN A 69 9.36 3.87 3.54
N HIS A 70 8.52 2.83 3.55
CA HIS A 70 8.73 1.58 4.28
C HIS A 70 8.37 0.31 3.49
N PRO A 71 8.72 0.18 2.19
CA PRO A 71 8.22 -0.94 1.38
C PRO A 71 8.69 -2.31 1.89
N ARG A 72 9.89 -2.39 2.47
CA ARG A 72 10.43 -3.62 3.08
C ARG A 72 9.67 -4.06 4.35
N ALA A 73 8.83 -3.20 4.91
CA ALA A 73 7.96 -3.54 6.04
C ALA A 73 6.64 -4.19 5.59
N ILE A 74 6.21 -4.02 4.33
CA ILE A 74 4.93 -4.55 3.83
C ILE A 74 4.81 -6.06 4.03
N PRO A 75 5.77 -6.91 3.59
CA PRO A 75 5.62 -8.35 3.75
C PRO A 75 5.54 -8.76 5.22
N LEU A 76 6.15 -8.00 6.12
CA LEU A 76 6.08 -8.24 7.56
C LEU A 76 4.69 -7.89 8.11
N LEU A 77 4.16 -6.73 7.72
CA LEU A 77 2.85 -6.24 8.15
C LEU A 77 1.69 -7.08 7.60
N MET A 78 1.84 -7.73 6.44
CA MET A 78 0.78 -8.58 5.88
C MET A 78 0.74 -10.01 6.45
N THR A 79 1.74 -10.42 7.24
CA THR A 79 1.80 -11.79 7.81
C THR A 79 1.06 -11.95 9.15
N MET A 80 0.50 -10.87 9.70
CA MET A 80 -0.17 -10.86 11.01
C MET A 80 -1.48 -10.09 10.93
N SER A 81 -2.51 -10.59 11.62
CA SER A 81 -3.77 -9.87 11.79
C SER A 81 -3.51 -8.51 12.44
N ALA A 82 -4.09 -7.47 11.87
CA ALA A 82 -4.03 -6.13 12.42
C ALA A 82 -5.04 -5.99 13.57
N SER A 83 -4.62 -5.40 14.69
CA SER A 83 -5.48 -5.08 15.83
C SER A 83 -5.27 -3.66 16.36
N ALA A 84 -4.39 -2.89 15.73
CA ALA A 84 -4.05 -1.52 16.09
C ALA A 84 -5.30 -0.64 16.05
N PRO A 85 -5.71 -0.05 17.20
CA PRO A 85 -6.93 0.77 17.28
C PRO A 85 -6.97 1.92 16.28
N VAL A 86 -5.83 2.55 15.98
CA VAL A 86 -5.73 3.63 15.00
C VAL A 86 -6.11 3.19 13.58
N LEU A 87 -5.73 1.97 13.19
CA LEU A 87 -6.04 1.42 11.88
C LEU A 87 -7.50 0.98 11.81
N LEU A 88 -8.00 0.31 12.87
CA LEU A 88 -9.40 -0.11 12.95
C LEU A 88 -10.37 1.08 12.92
N ALA A 89 -10.02 2.20 13.55
CA ALA A 89 -10.82 3.43 13.46
C ALA A 89 -10.88 3.97 12.01
N GLY A 90 -9.78 3.89 11.26
CA GLY A 90 -9.78 4.24 9.83
C GLY A 90 -10.61 3.29 8.96
N TYR A 91 -10.58 1.99 9.26
CA TYR A 91 -11.43 1.02 8.57
C TYR A 91 -12.92 1.18 8.91
N GLU A 92 -13.25 1.65 10.11
CA GLU A 92 -14.62 2.07 10.45
C GLU A 92 -15.06 3.25 9.56
N ASP A 93 -14.21 4.28 9.40
CA ASP A 93 -14.48 5.39 8.48
C ASP A 93 -14.74 4.89 7.04
N PHE A 94 -13.95 3.92 6.57
CA PHE A 94 -14.17 3.27 5.27
C PHE A 94 -15.51 2.52 5.20
N ALA A 95 -15.85 1.74 6.22
CA ALA A 95 -17.07 0.95 6.26
C ALA A 95 -18.32 1.86 6.21
N VAL A 96 -18.33 2.92 7.01
CA VAL A 96 -19.41 3.93 7.02
C VAL A 96 -19.57 4.58 5.64
N ALA A 97 -18.46 4.98 5.01
CA ALA A 97 -18.49 5.59 3.69
C ALA A 97 -18.96 4.61 2.59
N ALA A 98 -18.54 3.35 2.66
CA ALA A 98 -18.97 2.30 1.72
C ALA A 98 -20.47 2.01 1.83
N GLU A 99 -21.02 1.91 3.05
CA GLU A 99 -22.46 1.73 3.27
C GLU A 99 -23.25 2.94 2.75
N ALA A 100 -22.77 4.16 3.00
CA ALA A 100 -23.37 5.38 2.46
C ALA A 100 -23.35 5.43 0.93
N ALA A 101 -22.35 4.81 0.29
CA ALA A 101 -22.27 4.65 -1.16
C ALA A 101 -23.16 3.53 -1.72
N GLY A 102 -23.81 2.75 -0.85
CA GLY A 102 -24.79 1.70 -1.19
C GLY A 102 -24.26 0.27 -1.10
N TRP A 103 -23.03 0.05 -0.65
CA TRP A 103 -22.49 -1.30 -0.50
C TRP A 103 -23.18 -2.07 0.62
N ALA A 104 -23.40 -3.37 0.41
CA ALA A 104 -23.90 -4.25 1.45
C ALA A 104 -22.78 -4.59 2.45
N THR A 105 -23.13 -4.73 3.73
CA THR A 105 -22.17 -5.03 4.81
C THR A 105 -21.27 -6.24 4.51
N ARG A 106 -21.80 -7.27 3.83
CA ARG A 106 -21.03 -8.47 3.44
C ARG A 106 -19.89 -8.19 2.45
N ASP A 107 -19.98 -7.09 1.69
CA ASP A 107 -19.08 -6.75 0.59
C ASP A 107 -18.01 -5.71 1.01
N ILE A 108 -18.14 -5.10 2.20
CA ILE A 108 -17.21 -4.07 2.71
C ILE A 108 -15.78 -4.60 2.88
N LEU A 109 -15.60 -5.73 3.58
CA LEU A 109 -14.26 -6.29 3.79
C LEU A 109 -13.59 -6.74 2.48
N PRO A 110 -14.29 -7.43 1.55
CA PRO A 110 -13.77 -7.68 0.22
C PRO A 110 -13.36 -6.41 -0.53
N LEU A 111 -14.19 -5.36 -0.49
CA LEU A 111 -13.91 -4.08 -1.14
C LEU A 111 -12.68 -3.38 -0.55
N LEU A 112 -12.61 -3.28 0.79
CA LEU A 112 -11.45 -2.75 1.48
C LEU A 112 -10.17 -3.51 1.10
N THR A 113 -10.23 -4.85 1.17
CA THR A 113 -9.09 -5.72 0.86
C THR A 113 -8.64 -5.59 -0.59
N LEU A 114 -9.58 -5.38 -1.54
CA LEU A 114 -9.29 -5.13 -2.95
C LEU A 114 -8.44 -3.86 -3.12
N PHE A 115 -8.87 -2.75 -2.53
CA PHE A 115 -8.13 -1.50 -2.57
C PHE A 115 -6.76 -1.63 -1.90
N GLU A 116 -6.69 -2.22 -0.72
CA GLU A 116 -5.42 -2.41 0.00
C GLU A 116 -4.44 -3.28 -0.78
N SER A 117 -4.91 -4.38 -1.37
CA SER A 117 -4.06 -5.27 -2.19
C SER A 117 -3.47 -4.53 -3.39
N PHE A 118 -4.29 -3.70 -4.05
CA PHE A 118 -3.83 -2.86 -5.16
C PHE A 118 -2.82 -1.81 -4.70
N ILE A 119 -3.12 -1.07 -3.63
CA ILE A 119 -2.25 -0.02 -3.08
C ILE A 119 -0.90 -0.62 -2.65
N LEU A 120 -0.92 -1.67 -1.83
CA LEU A 120 0.29 -2.30 -1.31
C LEU A 120 1.11 -2.98 -2.42
N GLY A 121 0.45 -3.57 -3.42
CA GLY A 121 1.11 -4.07 -4.64
C GLY A 121 1.89 -2.96 -5.34
N SER A 122 1.28 -1.79 -5.53
CA SER A 122 1.95 -0.65 -6.18
C SER A 122 3.16 -0.12 -5.40
N VAL A 123 3.19 -0.27 -4.08
CA VAL A 123 4.34 0.13 -3.25
C VAL A 123 5.47 -0.90 -3.35
N LEU A 124 5.15 -2.18 -3.47
CA LEU A 124 6.15 -3.22 -3.71
C LEU A 124 6.85 -3.01 -5.06
N ASP A 125 6.10 -2.61 -6.10
CA ASP A 125 6.66 -2.30 -7.42
C ASP A 125 7.69 -1.16 -7.36
N MET A 126 7.49 -0.15 -6.50
CA MET A 126 8.47 0.94 -6.29
C MET A 126 9.82 0.47 -5.71
N SER A 127 9.90 -0.77 -5.19
CA SER A 127 11.12 -1.31 -4.61
C SER A 127 11.98 -2.09 -5.59
N GLY A 128 11.45 -2.39 -6.77
CA GLY A 128 12.15 -3.05 -7.86
C GLY A 128 12.91 -2.06 -8.76
N PRO A 129 13.43 -2.53 -9.90
CA PRO A 129 13.88 -1.65 -10.98
C PRO A 129 12.75 -0.71 -11.43
N SER A 130 13.09 0.52 -11.82
CA SER A 130 12.12 1.51 -12.34
C SER A 130 11.35 1.01 -13.57
N VAL A 131 11.98 0.14 -14.36
CA VAL A 131 11.34 -0.66 -15.42
C VAL A 131 11.86 -2.10 -15.33
N VAL A 132 10.97 -3.07 -15.19
CA VAL A 132 11.33 -4.50 -15.02
C VAL A 132 11.60 -5.20 -16.36
N PHE A 133 11.14 -4.60 -17.46
CA PHE A 133 11.22 -5.16 -18.80
C PHE A 133 12.28 -4.45 -19.63
N ASP A 134 12.97 -5.19 -20.49
CA ASP A 134 13.93 -4.63 -21.44
C ASP A 134 13.87 -5.46 -22.74
N PRO A 135 13.19 -4.96 -23.79
CA PRO A 135 13.10 -5.65 -25.07
C PRO A 135 14.31 -5.39 -25.99
N THR A 136 15.34 -4.66 -25.55
CA THR A 136 16.49 -4.28 -26.38
C THR A 136 17.12 -5.49 -27.08
N GLY A 137 17.30 -5.40 -28.39
CA GLY A 137 17.83 -6.47 -29.25
C GLY A 137 16.80 -7.53 -29.67
N GLN A 138 15.53 -7.36 -29.31
CA GLN A 138 14.41 -8.26 -29.67
C GLN A 138 13.25 -7.50 -30.34
N GLU A 139 13.51 -6.31 -30.90
CA GLU A 139 12.49 -5.38 -31.40
C GLU A 139 11.72 -5.96 -32.59
N GLU A 140 12.38 -6.70 -33.47
CA GLU A 140 11.73 -7.38 -34.59
C GLU A 140 10.73 -8.46 -34.12
N GLN A 141 11.03 -9.11 -32.98
CA GLN A 141 10.20 -10.17 -32.42
C GLN A 141 9.05 -9.61 -31.57
N PHE A 142 9.27 -8.48 -30.89
CA PHE A 142 8.27 -7.85 -30.00
C PHE A 142 8.00 -6.38 -30.37
N PRO A 143 7.58 -6.08 -31.61
CA PRO A 143 7.54 -4.70 -32.11
C PRO A 143 6.55 -3.80 -31.35
N ARG A 144 5.41 -4.34 -30.92
CA ARG A 144 4.40 -3.58 -30.16
C ARG A 144 4.86 -3.26 -28.74
N PHE A 145 5.54 -4.20 -28.10
CA PHE A 145 6.03 -4.02 -26.75
C PHE A 145 7.24 -3.09 -26.72
N SER A 146 8.14 -3.21 -27.71
CA SER A 146 9.28 -2.30 -27.89
C SER A 146 8.81 -0.88 -28.13
N ALA A 147 7.81 -0.66 -29.01
CA ALA A 147 7.23 0.66 -29.22
C ALA A 147 6.59 1.25 -27.94
N ALA A 148 6.03 0.42 -27.05
CA ALA A 148 5.54 0.88 -25.75
C ALA A 148 6.69 1.18 -24.78
N PHE A 149 7.73 0.34 -24.76
CA PHE A 149 8.94 0.53 -23.96
C PHE A 149 9.67 1.82 -24.35
N ASP A 150 9.74 2.17 -25.63
CA ASP A 150 10.36 3.40 -26.11
C ASP A 150 9.73 4.66 -25.51
N THR A 151 8.43 4.63 -25.19
CA THR A 151 7.72 5.78 -24.57
C THR A 151 8.18 6.07 -23.13
N VAL A 152 8.82 5.11 -22.46
CA VAL A 152 9.36 5.29 -21.10
C VAL A 152 10.45 6.37 -21.10
N ALA A 153 11.19 6.54 -22.21
CA ALA A 153 12.26 7.54 -22.32
C ALA A 153 11.76 8.99 -22.21
N ASP A 154 10.45 9.23 -22.42
CA ASP A 154 9.82 10.54 -22.31
C ASP A 154 9.31 10.84 -20.88
N GLU A 155 9.38 9.88 -19.96
CA GLU A 155 8.85 9.97 -18.60
C GLU A 155 9.94 10.32 -17.57
N ASP A 156 9.55 10.50 -16.30
CA ASP A 156 10.49 10.73 -15.18
C ASP A 156 11.47 9.55 -15.03
N PRO A 157 12.79 9.74 -15.12
CA PRO A 157 13.76 8.66 -14.99
C PRO A 157 13.71 7.92 -13.64
N GLU A 158 13.27 8.56 -12.56
CA GLU A 158 13.17 7.93 -11.24
C GLU A 158 11.87 7.13 -11.06
N ASP A 159 10.80 7.49 -11.77
CA ASP A 159 9.49 6.82 -11.70
C ASP A 159 8.75 6.87 -13.05
N PRO A 160 9.27 6.20 -14.09
CA PRO A 160 8.73 6.33 -15.44
C PRO A 160 7.41 5.55 -15.61
N VAL A 161 7.10 4.63 -14.70
CA VAL A 161 5.97 3.69 -14.83
C VAL A 161 5.12 3.61 -13.57
N ALA A 162 5.70 3.51 -12.37
CA ALA A 162 4.97 3.04 -11.20
C ALA A 162 3.88 4.01 -10.72
N SER A 163 4.16 5.31 -10.63
CA SER A 163 3.12 6.29 -10.25
C SER A 163 2.03 6.44 -11.30
N ARG A 164 2.38 6.40 -12.60
CA ARG A 164 1.40 6.44 -13.68
C ARG A 164 0.53 5.19 -13.71
N ALA A 165 1.12 4.01 -13.50
CA ALA A 165 0.41 2.74 -13.40
C ALA A 165 -0.55 2.72 -12.20
N PHE A 166 -0.11 3.22 -11.03
CA PHE A 166 -0.98 3.38 -9.87
C PHE A 166 -2.17 4.31 -10.15
N ALA A 167 -1.92 5.50 -10.71
CA ALA A 167 -2.97 6.45 -11.05
C ALA A 167 -3.99 5.87 -12.07
N LEU A 168 -3.51 5.13 -13.07
CA LEU A 168 -4.37 4.47 -14.05
C LEU A 168 -5.24 3.38 -13.41
N GLY A 169 -4.62 2.48 -12.64
CA GLY A 169 -5.33 1.39 -11.97
C GLY A 169 -6.32 1.88 -10.92
N LEU A 170 -5.96 2.91 -10.14
CA LEU A 170 -6.84 3.51 -9.14
C LEU A 170 -8.10 4.09 -9.79
N ARG A 171 -7.95 4.84 -10.89
CA ARG A 171 -9.11 5.36 -11.63
C ARG A 171 -10.03 4.25 -12.14
N MET A 172 -9.47 3.13 -12.62
CA MET A 172 -10.26 1.98 -13.07
C MET A 172 -11.02 1.31 -11.92
N LEU A 173 -10.38 1.16 -10.75
CA LEU A 173 -11.01 0.61 -9.55
C LEU A 173 -12.14 1.52 -9.06
N ILE A 174 -11.89 2.83 -8.95
CA ILE A 174 -12.88 3.81 -8.50
C ILE A 174 -14.07 3.87 -9.46
N ALA A 175 -13.85 3.84 -10.77
CA ALA A 175 -14.93 3.80 -11.76
C ALA A 175 -15.88 2.60 -11.59
N SER A 176 -15.41 1.54 -10.94
CA SER A 176 -16.19 0.33 -10.64
C SER A 176 -16.56 0.21 -9.15
N ALA A 177 -16.26 1.22 -8.32
CA ALA A 177 -16.37 1.16 -6.86
C ALA A 177 -17.78 1.50 -6.34
N ARG A 178 -18.81 1.29 -7.16
CA ARG A 178 -20.21 1.33 -6.74
C ARG A 178 -20.87 -0.02 -7.01
N PRO A 179 -21.81 -0.45 -6.16
CA PRO A 179 -22.55 -1.66 -6.41
C PRO A 179 -23.32 -1.54 -7.74
N THR A 180 -23.27 -2.59 -8.56
CA THR A 180 -24.15 -2.71 -9.72
C THR A 180 -25.59 -2.78 -9.24
N SER A 181 -26.41 -1.83 -9.69
CA SER A 181 -27.86 -1.75 -9.41
C SER A 181 -28.62 -2.98 -9.90
#